data_AF-A0ABD5UQX0-F1
#
_entry.id   AF-A0ABD5UQX0-F1
#
_cell.length_a   1.000
_cell.length_b   1.000
_cell.length_c   1.000
_cell.angle_alpha   90.00
_cell.angle_beta   90.00
_cell.angle_gamma   90.00
#
_symmetry.space_group_name_H-M   'P 1'
#
loop_
_entity.id
_entity.type
_entity.pdbx_description
1 polymer ?
#
loop_
_entity_poly.entity_id
_entity_poly.type
_entity_poly.pdbx_seq_one_letter_code
_entity_poly.pdbx_strand_id
1 'polypeptide(L)'
;MSSSSTADRPTDGGDPRLLGGMFDLEEFRRRNAVSLGMDALILVSTGFLAILFTKGFWPSAIAAVPIATLLYFGWASSKGFFVSQLLAIALALVATATYMLPY
;
A
#
# COMPACT_ATOMS: atom_id res chain seq x y z
N MET A 1 60.71 21.28 -2.30
CA MET A 1 60.84 20.15 -1.35
C MET A 1 60.44 20.66 0.03
N SER A 2 59.34 20.14 0.57
CA SER A 2 59.07 20.01 2.01
C SER A 2 57.91 19.03 2.16
N SER A 3 58.22 17.87 2.73
CA SER A 3 57.28 16.80 3.08
C SER A 3 56.74 17.04 4.48
N SER A 4 55.43 16.99 4.66
CA SER A 4 54.78 16.63 5.93
C SER A 4 53.63 15.67 5.57
N SER A 5 53.90 14.37 5.60
CA SER A 5 53.65 13.50 6.76
C SER A 5 52.16 13.33 7.04
N THR A 6 51.64 12.23 6.49
CA THR A 6 50.59 11.34 6.99
C THR A 6 49.93 11.74 8.31
N ALA A 7 48.62 11.97 8.25
CA ALA A 7 47.70 11.60 9.31
C ALA A 7 46.35 11.26 8.69
N ASP A 8 46.16 9.97 8.40
CA ASP A 8 44.84 9.34 8.37
C ASP A 8 44.09 9.70 9.66
N ARG A 9 42.90 10.28 9.52
CA ARG A 9 41.83 10.11 10.50
C ARG A 9 40.51 9.90 9.75
N PRO A 10 40.04 8.66 9.64
CA PRO A 10 38.63 8.40 9.36
C PRO A 10 37.88 8.66 10.66
N THR A 11 37.35 9.87 10.84
CA THR A 11 36.34 10.11 11.87
C THR A 11 34.97 9.88 11.26
N ASP A 12 34.61 8.61 11.36
CA ASP A 12 33.28 8.10 11.63
C ASP A 12 32.35 9.16 12.27
N GLY A 13 31.14 9.23 11.75
CA GLY A 13 30.15 10.20 12.18
C GLY A 13 29.07 10.34 11.12
N GLY A 14 28.44 9.23 10.75
CA GLY A 14 27.20 9.24 9.99
C GLY A 14 26.21 10.14 10.73
N ASP A 15 26.01 11.34 10.20
CA ASP A 15 25.25 12.40 10.82
C ASP A 15 23.79 11.92 10.98
N PRO A 16 23.31 11.59 12.21
CA PRO A 16 21.97 11.05 12.39
C PRO A 16 20.89 12.09 12.03
N ARG A 17 21.30 13.35 11.83
CA ARG A 17 20.45 14.46 11.39
C ARG A 17 20.13 14.41 9.88
N LEU A 18 20.96 13.77 9.06
CA LEU A 18 20.65 13.58 7.63
C LEU A 18 19.62 12.47 7.41
N LEU A 19 19.58 11.46 8.29
CA LEU A 19 18.48 10.49 8.35
C LEU A 19 17.22 11.10 8.97
N GLY A 20 17.37 12.03 9.94
CA GLY A 20 16.22 12.74 10.54
C GLY A 20 15.55 13.78 9.62
N GLY A 21 16.28 14.32 8.63
CA GLY A 21 15.77 15.35 7.71
C GLY A 21 15.10 14.82 6.43
N MET A 22 15.35 13.56 6.03
CA MET A 22 14.63 12.94 4.89
C MET A 22 13.21 12.48 5.29
N PHE A 23 12.96 12.37 6.58
CA PHE A 23 11.67 12.10 7.17
C PHE A 23 11.13 13.36 7.83
N ASP A 24 10.89 14.40 7.03
CA ASP A 24 9.86 15.39 7.41
C ASP A 24 8.51 14.65 7.36
N LEU A 25 8.32 13.80 8.37
CA LEU A 25 7.20 12.90 8.54
C LEU A 25 5.92 13.70 8.62
N GLU A 26 5.94 14.99 8.91
CA GLU A 26 4.74 15.83 8.96
C GLU A 26 4.30 16.25 7.55
N GLU A 27 5.21 16.68 6.67
CA GLU A 27 4.91 17.05 5.29
C GLU A 27 4.67 15.79 4.40
N PHE A 28 5.42 14.70 4.66
CA PHE A 28 5.11 13.38 4.13
C PHE A 28 3.80 12.86 4.71
N ARG A 29 3.53 12.87 6.03
CA ARG A 29 2.23 12.43 6.60
C ARG A 29 1.08 13.27 6.06
N ARG A 30 1.25 14.56 5.81
CA ARG A 30 0.16 15.40 5.29
C ARG A 30 -0.19 15.09 3.83
N ARG A 31 0.80 14.83 2.96
CA ARG A 31 0.59 14.46 1.54
C ARG A 31 0.35 12.96 1.34
N ASN A 32 1.07 12.14 2.09
CA ASN A 32 0.97 10.68 2.12
C ASN A 32 -0.24 10.19 2.88
N ALA A 33 -0.81 10.90 3.88
CA ALA A 33 -2.06 10.44 4.51
C ALA A 33 -3.23 10.48 3.54
N VAL A 34 -3.25 11.43 2.60
CA VAL A 34 -4.27 11.44 1.53
C VAL A 34 -4.03 10.27 0.58
N SER A 35 -2.79 10.04 0.14
CA SER A 35 -2.45 8.90 -0.73
C SER A 35 -2.73 7.55 -0.06
N LEU A 36 -2.32 7.38 1.19
CA LEU A 36 -2.55 6.20 2.02
C LEU A 36 -4.03 6.01 2.32
N GLY A 37 -4.76 7.10 2.55
CA GLY A 37 -6.21 7.09 2.72
C GLY A 37 -6.92 6.64 1.45
N MET A 38 -6.45 7.07 0.27
CA MET A 38 -6.96 6.61 -1.02
C MET A 38 -6.64 5.12 -1.23
N ASP A 39 -5.43 4.67 -0.92
CA ASP A 39 -5.06 3.25 -1.01
C ASP A 39 -5.93 2.39 -0.08
N ALA A 40 -6.13 2.83 1.17
CA ALA A 40 -7.00 2.16 2.11
C ALA A 40 -8.46 2.13 1.63
N LEU A 41 -8.96 3.24 1.10
CA LEU A 41 -10.31 3.33 0.55
C LEU A 41 -10.49 2.38 -0.65
N ILE A 42 -9.48 2.27 -1.52
CA ILE A 42 -9.47 1.33 -2.63
C ILE A 42 -9.50 -0.10 -2.11
N LEU A 43 -8.67 -0.45 -1.11
CA LEU A 43 -8.65 -1.79 -0.53
C LEU A 43 -9.98 -2.16 0.12
N VAL A 44 -10.56 -1.25 0.91
CA VAL A 44 -11.88 -1.45 1.54
C VAL A 44 -12.97 -1.61 0.48
N SER A 45 -12.99 -0.75 -0.54
CA SER A 45 -13.96 -0.82 -1.64
C SER A 45 -13.83 -2.13 -2.41
N THR A 46 -12.60 -2.56 -2.70
CA THR A 46 -12.31 -3.82 -3.40
C THR A 46 -12.80 -5.00 -2.58
N GLY A 47 -12.52 -5.03 -1.27
CA GLY A 47 -13.03 -6.06 -0.36
C GLY A 47 -14.56 -6.07 -0.30
N PHE A 48 -15.20 -4.91 -0.17
CA PHE A 48 -16.66 -4.80 -0.15
C PHE A 48 -17.31 -5.29 -1.45
N LEU A 49 -16.75 -4.91 -2.60
CA LEU A 49 -17.18 -5.39 -3.91
C LEU A 49 -17.00 -6.91 -4.02
N ALA A 50 -15.93 -7.47 -3.45
CA ALA A 50 -15.68 -8.91 -3.47
C ALA A 50 -16.79 -9.70 -2.74
N ILE A 51 -17.38 -9.14 -1.68
CA ILE A 51 -18.50 -9.78 -0.97
C ILE A 51 -19.70 -10.01 -1.91
N LEU A 52 -19.91 -9.17 -2.93
CA LEU A 52 -21.03 -9.35 -3.87
C LEU A 52 -20.93 -10.66 -4.66
N PHE A 53 -19.72 -11.24 -4.78
CA PHE A 53 -19.53 -12.55 -5.42
C PHE A 53 -20.14 -13.71 -4.62
N THR A 54 -20.45 -13.51 -3.35
CA THR A 54 -21.15 -14.51 -2.52
C THR A 54 -22.68 -14.37 -2.59
N LYS A 55 -23.20 -13.30 -3.20
CA LYS A 55 -24.65 -12.98 -3.21
C LYS A 55 -25.41 -13.43 -4.46
N GLY A 56 -24.76 -14.15 -5.38
CA GLY A 56 -25.37 -14.70 -6.58
C GLY A 56 -25.04 -13.94 -7.86
N PHE A 57 -25.64 -14.36 -8.98
CA PHE A 57 -25.20 -13.96 -10.32
C PHE A 57 -25.30 -12.46 -10.60
N TRP A 58 -26.45 -11.84 -10.32
CA TRP A 58 -26.68 -10.42 -10.59
C TRP A 58 -25.76 -9.48 -9.80
N PRO A 59 -25.62 -9.63 -8.47
CA PRO A 59 -24.64 -8.85 -7.70
C PRO A 59 -23.20 -9.05 -8.19
N SER A 60 -22.81 -10.29 -8.51
CA SER A 60 -21.47 -10.61 -9.02
C SER A 60 -21.18 -9.92 -10.36
N ALA A 61 -22.15 -9.90 -11.27
CA ALA A 61 -22.01 -9.26 -12.57
C ALA A 61 -21.78 -7.75 -12.44
N ILE A 62 -22.49 -7.10 -11.50
CA ILE A 62 -22.33 -5.67 -11.21
C ILE A 62 -20.95 -5.39 -10.60
N ALA A 63 -20.47 -6.27 -9.72
CA ALA A 63 -19.16 -6.13 -9.06
C ALA A 63 -17.97 -6.46 -9.97
N ALA A 64 -18.16 -7.28 -11.01
CA ALA A 64 -17.10 -7.73 -11.89
C ALA A 64 -16.38 -6.58 -12.60
N VAL A 65 -17.14 -5.64 -13.18
CA VAL A 65 -16.58 -4.49 -13.90
C VAL A 65 -15.70 -3.60 -13.02
N PRO A 66 -16.16 -3.10 -11.85
CA PRO A 66 -15.32 -2.27 -10.98
C PRO A 66 -14.14 -3.05 -10.38
N ILE A 67 -14.28 -4.34 -10.01
CA ILE A 67 -13.12 -5.12 -9.53
C ILE A 67 -12.08 -5.29 -10.63
N ALA A 68 -12.48 -5.67 -11.84
CA ALA A 68 -11.56 -5.80 -12.96
C ALA A 68 -10.84 -4.47 -13.25
N THR A 69 -11.56 -3.35 -13.16
CA THR A 69 -10.99 -2.02 -13.33
C THR A 69 -9.96 -1.70 -12.24
N LEU A 70 -10.28 -1.94 -10.97
CA LEU A 70 -9.38 -1.69 -9.84
C LEU A 70 -8.13 -2.59 -9.89
N LEU A 71 -8.29 -3.86 -10.25
CA LEU A 71 -7.18 -4.80 -10.43
C LEU A 71 -6.29 -4.39 -11.60
N TYR A 72 -6.87 -3.92 -12.72
CA TYR A 72 -6.12 -3.39 -13.85
C TYR A 72 -5.32 -2.15 -13.45
N PHE A 73 -5.95 -1.20 -12.73
CA PHE A 73 -5.25 -0.04 -12.17
C PHE A 73 -4.15 -0.46 -11.19
N GLY A 74 -4.42 -1.46 -10.34
CA GLY A 74 -3.45 -1.99 -9.40
C GLY A 74 -2.22 -2.55 -10.10
N TRP A 75 -2.45 -3.37 -11.12
CA TRP A 75 -1.41 -3.95 -11.95
C TRP A 75 -0.58 -2.88 -12.68
N ALA A 76 -1.24 -1.86 -13.23
CA ALA A 76 -0.57 -0.75 -13.93
C ALA A 76 0.20 0.17 -12.98
N SER A 77 -0.23 0.30 -11.73
CA SER A 77 0.39 1.16 -10.71
C SER A 77 1.63 0.51 -10.09
N SER A 78 1.46 -0.64 -9.44
CA SER A 78 2.54 -1.33 -8.73
C SER A 78 2.17 -2.77 -8.41
N LYS A 79 3.15 -3.68 -8.56
CA LYS A 79 2.98 -5.09 -8.16
C LYS A 79 2.56 -5.24 -6.70
N GLY A 80 3.08 -4.40 -5.80
CA GLY A 80 2.73 -4.46 -4.38
C GLY A 80 1.27 -4.09 -4.12
N PHE A 81 0.78 -3.06 -4.79
CA PHE A 81 -0.61 -2.62 -4.67
C PHE A 81 -1.60 -3.59 -5.34
N PHE A 82 -1.20 -4.24 -6.42
CA PHE A 82 -1.98 -5.33 -7.01
C PHE A 82 -2.12 -6.51 -6.02
N VAL A 83 -1.02 -6.94 -5.40
CA VAL A 83 -1.05 -8.04 -4.43
C VAL A 83 -1.89 -7.68 -3.19
N SER A 84 -1.84 -6.44 -2.70
CA SER A 84 -2.67 -6.03 -1.57
C SER A 84 -4.17 -6.05 -1.91
N GLN A 85 -4.55 -5.67 -3.14
CA GLN A 85 -5.94 -5.81 -3.61
C GLN A 85 -6.38 -7.28 -3.68
N LEU A 86 -5.55 -8.18 -4.21
CA LEU A 86 -5.85 -9.62 -4.21
C LEU A 86 -6.00 -10.17 -2.79
N LEU A 87 -5.14 -9.73 -1.86
CA LEU A 87 -5.23 -10.11 -0.46
C LEU A 87 -6.54 -9.61 0.16
N ALA A 88 -6.94 -8.36 -0.12
CA ALA A 88 -8.20 -7.80 0.35
C ALA A 88 -9.41 -8.59 -0.17
N ILE A 89 -9.41 -8.99 -1.44
CA ILE A 89 -10.44 -9.85 -2.03
C ILE A 89 -10.49 -11.20 -1.30
N ALA A 90 -9.34 -11.87 -1.15
CA ALA A 90 -9.27 -13.18 -0.51
C ALA A 90 -9.75 -13.12 0.95
N LEU A 91 -9.29 -12.12 1.71
CA LEU A 91 -9.69 -11.93 3.11
C LEU A 91 -11.18 -11.62 3.23
N ALA A 92 -11.74 -10.76 2.37
CA ALA A 92 -13.16 -10.46 2.38
C ALA A 92 -13.99 -11.71 2.09
N LEU A 93 -13.63 -12.48 1.06
CA LEU A 93 -14.33 -13.73 0.72
C LEU A 93 -14.24 -14.77 1.83
N VAL A 94 -13.06 -14.96 2.42
CA VAL A 94 -12.89 -15.89 3.55
C VAL A 94 -13.71 -15.44 4.75
N ALA A 95 -13.63 -14.17 5.13
CA ALA A 95 -14.38 -13.62 6.27
C ALA A 95 -15.90 -13.70 6.06
N THR A 96 -16.39 -13.50 4.83
CA THR A 96 -17.79 -13.71 4.48
C THR A 96 -18.17 -15.20 4.52
N ALA A 97 -17.33 -16.09 3.99
CA ALA A 97 -17.57 -17.53 4.00
C ALA A 97 -17.56 -18.13 5.42
N THR A 98 -16.77 -17.57 6.34
CA THR A 98 -16.70 -17.98 7.74
C THR A 98 -17.69 -17.23 8.64
N TYR A 99 -18.63 -16.47 8.08
CA TYR A 99 -19.62 -15.67 8.82
C TYR A 99 -19.02 -14.66 9.82
N MET A 100 -17.75 -14.27 9.63
CA MET A 100 -17.10 -13.23 10.44
C MET A 100 -17.54 -11.82 10.03
N LEU A 101 -18.00 -11.67 8.79
CA LEU A 101 -18.66 -10.45 8.30
C LEU A 101 -20.18 -10.70 8.20
N PRO A 102 -21.00 -9.73 8.64
CA PRO A 102 -22.46 -9.85 8.52
C PRO A 102 -22.90 -9.90 7.06
N TYR A 103 -23.93 -10.72 6.81
CA TYR A 103 -24.63 -10.84 5.52
C TYR A 103 -25.44 -9.60 5.19
#